data_AF-A0A957AWT8-F1
#
_entry.id   AF-A0A957AWT8-F1
#
_cell.length_a   1.000
_cell.length_b   1.000
_cell.length_c   1.000
_cell.angle_alpha   90.00
_cell.angle_beta   90.00
_cell.angle_gamma   90.00
#
_symmetry.space_group_name_H-M   'P 1'
#
loop_
_entity.id
_entity.type
_entity.pdbx_description
1 polymer ?
#
loop_
_entity_poly.entity_id
_entity_poly.type
_entity_poly.pdbx_seq_one_letter_code
_entity_poly.pdbx_strand_id
1 'polypeptide(L)'
;MTKDNVHILTMLKKILLFVSISLILFGCDANVNEAQNNQTESVTNGNLSTSTNGYPSAAVNAPQTQTEAYPSSEDPNQPDILLALDGPIRANDTVISGVGPSGLVVYLLDVTFMGEPLGSAVVSEQGTFKVETDPLPAGIRVGLTADVTEIGLTEADIKPGGGEISIPRVGYFYDSIVVEP
;
A
#
# COMPACT_ATOMS: atom_id res chain seq x y z
N MET A 1 -53.52 -0.67 20.00
CA MET A 1 -52.78 0.44 19.36
C MET A 1 -51.49 -0.15 18.81
N THR A 2 -51.40 -0.14 17.48
CA THR A 2 -50.73 -1.13 16.62
C THR A 2 -49.23 -0.88 16.44
N LYS A 3 -48.45 -1.96 16.54
CA LYS A 3 -46.98 -2.04 16.38
C LYS A 3 -46.51 -1.67 14.96
N ASP A 4 -47.43 -1.60 14.01
CA ASP A 4 -47.16 -1.33 12.59
C ASP A 4 -46.84 0.14 12.29
N ASN A 5 -47.26 1.08 13.15
CA ASN A 5 -47.06 2.51 12.92
C ASN A 5 -45.59 2.96 13.16
N VAL A 6 -44.82 2.20 13.93
CA VAL A 6 -43.41 2.52 14.23
C VAL A 6 -42.49 2.12 13.07
N HIS A 7 -42.79 1.02 12.38
CA HIS A 7 -42.00 0.57 11.23
C HIS A 7 -42.18 1.46 9.99
N ILE A 8 -43.39 1.93 9.72
CA ILE A 8 -43.68 2.82 8.59
C ILE A 8 -42.99 4.18 8.78
N LEU A 9 -42.99 4.73 9.99
CA LEU A 9 -42.36 6.01 10.29
C LEU A 9 -40.82 5.94 10.18
N THR A 10 -40.21 4.80 10.54
CA THR A 10 -38.76 4.59 10.43
C THR A 10 -38.32 4.42 8.97
N MET A 11 -39.14 3.76 8.14
CA MET A 11 -38.89 3.60 6.71
C MET A 11 -39.00 4.93 5.93
N LEU A 12 -40.00 5.76 6.25
CA LEU A 12 -40.21 7.06 5.59
C LEU A 12 -39.06 8.04 5.86
N LYS A 13 -38.47 7.99 7.06
CA LYS A 13 -37.33 8.85 7.46
C LYS A 13 -36.03 8.47 6.73
N LYS A 14 -35.81 7.18 6.45
CA LYS A 14 -34.65 6.69 5.70
C LYS A 14 -34.74 7.03 4.21
N ILE A 15 -35.95 6.97 3.63
CA ILE A 15 -36.21 7.35 2.23
C ILE A 15 -35.99 8.85 2.03
N LEU A 16 -36.40 9.70 2.97
CA LEU A 16 -36.22 11.15 2.88
C LEU A 16 -34.75 11.57 3.01
N LEU A 17 -33.94 10.81 3.76
CA LEU A 17 -32.50 11.06 3.92
C LEU A 17 -31.71 10.66 2.65
N PHE A 18 -32.13 9.60 1.97
CA PHE A 18 -31.50 9.13 0.73
C PHE A 18 -31.71 10.08 -0.46
N VAL A 19 -32.90 10.70 -0.56
CA VAL A 19 -33.21 11.67 -1.63
C VAL A 19 -32.46 12.99 -1.46
N SER A 20 -32.12 13.37 -0.21
CA SER A 20 -31.35 14.59 0.09
C SER A 20 -29.87 14.50 -0.30
N ILE A 21 -29.28 13.31 -0.30
CA ILE A 21 -27.84 13.10 -0.60
C ILE A 21 -27.57 13.04 -2.10
N SER A 22 -28.57 12.66 -2.91
CA SER A 22 -28.39 12.49 -4.35
C SER A 22 -28.41 13.79 -5.16
N LEU A 23 -28.60 14.96 -4.52
CA LEU A 23 -28.81 16.25 -5.21
C LEU A 23 -27.57 17.18 -5.21
N ILE A 24 -26.38 16.73 -4.78
CA ILE A 24 -25.21 17.64 -4.57
C ILE A 24 -24.01 17.40 -5.53
N LEU A 25 -24.05 16.46 -6.48
CA LEU A 25 -22.85 16.16 -7.32
C LEU A 25 -23.02 16.39 -8.83
N PHE A 26 -23.76 17.43 -9.23
CA PHE A 26 -23.60 18.02 -10.57
C PHE A 26 -22.92 19.38 -10.46
N GLY A 27 -21.61 19.40 -10.73
CA GLY A 27 -20.80 20.60 -10.90
C GLY A 27 -19.70 20.38 -11.96
N CYS A 28 -20.02 20.77 -13.19
CA CYS A 28 -19.15 21.18 -14.30
C CYS A 28 -18.04 22.18 -13.84
N ASP A 29 -16.93 22.48 -14.53
CA ASP A 29 -16.43 22.23 -15.90
C ASP A 29 -14.91 22.54 -15.94
N ALA A 30 -14.27 22.17 -17.06
CA ALA A 30 -12.83 22.29 -17.36
C ALA A 30 -12.26 23.72 -17.47
N ASN A 31 -10.94 23.86 -17.29
CA ASN A 31 -10.16 24.93 -17.94
C ASN A 31 -8.72 24.49 -18.24
N VAL A 32 -8.42 24.40 -19.53
CA VAL A 32 -7.11 24.16 -20.16
C VAL A 32 -6.43 25.51 -20.36
N ASN A 33 -5.13 25.61 -20.08
CA ASN A 33 -4.28 26.65 -20.67
C ASN A 33 -2.90 26.07 -21.02
N GLU A 34 -2.71 25.81 -22.31
CA GLU A 34 -1.41 25.68 -22.95
C GLU A 34 -0.81 27.07 -23.20
N ALA A 35 0.51 27.19 -23.05
CA ALA A 35 1.26 28.24 -23.72
C ALA A 35 2.58 27.66 -24.22
N GLN A 36 2.60 27.32 -25.51
CA GLN A 36 3.82 27.21 -26.30
C GLN A 36 4.47 28.59 -26.43
N ASN A 37 5.80 28.64 -26.41
CA ASN A 37 6.53 29.68 -27.14
C ASN A 37 7.77 29.07 -27.80
N ASN A 38 7.66 28.89 -29.12
CA ASN A 38 8.78 28.69 -30.03
C ASN A 38 9.35 30.06 -30.41
N GLN A 39 10.67 30.21 -30.33
CA GLN A 39 11.38 31.12 -31.23
C GLN A 39 12.42 30.35 -32.03
N THR A 40 12.19 30.42 -33.34
CA THR A 40 13.03 30.01 -34.46
C THR A 40 13.94 31.17 -34.84
N GLU A 41 15.12 30.83 -35.33
CA GLU A 41 15.83 31.38 -36.51
C GLU A 41 17.34 31.18 -36.31
N SER A 42 18.19 30.93 -37.29
CA SER A 42 18.17 30.32 -38.63
C SER A 42 19.61 30.49 -39.15
N VAL A 43 19.91 29.93 -40.33
CA VAL A 43 21.09 30.21 -41.19
C VAL A 43 22.30 29.29 -40.97
N THR A 44 22.93 28.62 -41.94
CA THR A 44 22.66 28.28 -43.36
C THR A 44 23.83 27.38 -43.83
N ASN A 45 23.50 26.42 -44.71
CA ASN A 45 24.34 25.70 -45.69
C ASN A 45 25.50 24.79 -45.25
N GLY A 46 25.49 23.58 -45.83
CA GLY A 46 26.68 23.12 -46.55
C GLY A 46 27.16 21.70 -46.25
N ASN A 47 26.56 20.74 -46.96
CA ASN A 47 27.20 19.57 -47.54
C ASN A 47 27.63 18.39 -46.64
N LEU A 48 27.22 17.21 -47.12
CA LEU A 48 27.39 15.89 -46.55
C LEU A 48 28.87 15.47 -46.63
N SER A 49 29.47 15.14 -45.50
CA SER A 49 30.68 14.32 -45.44
C SER A 49 30.56 13.31 -44.31
N THR A 50 30.39 12.06 -44.70
CA THR A 50 30.55 10.89 -43.83
C THR A 50 32.02 10.80 -43.43
N SER A 51 32.31 11.09 -42.16
CA SER A 51 33.53 10.63 -41.52
C SER A 51 33.17 9.89 -40.24
N THR A 52 33.21 8.57 -40.38
CA THR A 52 33.54 7.57 -39.38
C THR A 52 34.49 8.09 -38.29
N ASN A 53 34.25 7.61 -37.07
CA ASN A 53 35.04 7.75 -35.82
C ASN A 53 34.99 9.10 -35.09
N GLY A 54 34.16 9.14 -34.04
CA GLY A 54 34.05 10.25 -33.12
C GLY A 54 33.49 9.87 -31.75
N TYR A 55 33.86 8.72 -31.18
CA TYR A 55 33.88 8.55 -29.73
C TYR A 55 35.21 7.90 -29.37
N PRO A 56 36.05 8.51 -28.51
CA PRO A 56 37.10 7.75 -27.87
C PRO A 56 36.42 6.71 -26.98
N SER A 57 36.64 5.43 -27.29
CA SER A 57 36.40 4.35 -26.36
C SER A 57 37.28 4.60 -25.14
N ALA A 58 36.69 5.16 -24.08
CA ALA A 58 37.34 5.21 -22.79
C ALA A 58 37.70 3.77 -22.40
N ALA A 59 38.98 3.55 -22.10
CA ALA A 59 39.46 2.28 -21.60
C ALA A 59 38.58 1.86 -20.40
N VAL A 60 37.89 0.74 -20.56
CA VAL A 60 37.03 0.15 -19.53
C VAL A 60 37.93 -0.46 -18.46
N ASN A 61 38.52 0.38 -17.62
CA ASN A 61 38.89 -0.03 -16.28
C ASN A 61 37.58 -0.01 -15.48
N ALA A 62 36.83 -1.11 -15.59
CA ALA A 62 35.63 -1.34 -14.81
C ALA A 62 36.01 -1.20 -13.32
N PRO A 63 35.41 -0.26 -12.57
CA PRO A 63 35.41 -0.35 -11.13
C PRO A 63 34.73 -1.69 -10.81
N GLN A 64 35.42 -2.58 -10.12
CA GLN A 64 34.76 -3.72 -9.50
C GLN A 64 33.71 -3.13 -8.56
N THR A 65 32.44 -3.24 -8.94
CA THR A 65 31.33 -3.07 -8.02
C THR A 65 31.54 -4.10 -6.94
N GLN A 66 32.08 -3.65 -5.81
CA GLN A 66 31.96 -4.37 -4.56
C GLN A 66 30.47 -4.54 -4.34
N THR A 67 29.99 -5.77 -4.49
CA THR A 67 28.73 -6.18 -3.86
C THR A 67 29.00 -6.05 -2.37
N GLU A 68 28.70 -4.89 -1.80
CA GLU A 68 28.60 -4.75 -0.36
C GLU A 68 27.44 -5.66 0.06
N ALA A 69 27.80 -6.86 0.51
CA ALA A 69 26.89 -7.69 1.28
C ALA A 69 26.55 -6.85 2.51
N TYR A 70 25.31 -6.36 2.56
CA TYR A 70 24.78 -5.70 3.75
C TYR A 70 25.11 -6.58 4.96
N PRO A 71 25.70 -6.02 6.02
CA PRO A 71 25.90 -6.79 7.24
C PRO A 71 24.53 -7.20 7.76
N SER A 72 24.22 -8.51 7.72
CA SER A 72 23.16 -9.07 8.55
C SER A 72 23.75 -9.20 9.96
N SER A 73 23.66 -8.11 10.71
CA SER A 73 23.84 -8.15 12.16
C SER A 73 22.47 -8.36 12.77
N GLU A 74 22.15 -9.60 13.16
CA GLU A 74 21.09 -9.82 14.15
C GLU A 74 21.50 -9.08 15.42
N ASP A 75 20.77 -8.02 15.77
CA ASP A 75 20.96 -7.28 17.02
C ASP A 75 20.55 -8.22 18.16
N PRO A 76 21.42 -8.50 19.15
CA PRO A 76 21.05 -9.30 20.31
C PRO A 76 19.95 -8.64 21.18
N ASN A 77 19.56 -7.39 20.89
CA ASN A 77 18.41 -6.70 21.48
C ASN A 77 17.20 -6.63 20.52
N GLN A 78 17.21 -7.38 19.42
CA GLN A 78 16.09 -7.40 18.48
C GLN A 78 14.82 -7.85 19.24
N PRO A 79 13.70 -7.13 19.11
CA PRO A 79 12.47 -7.46 19.82
C PRO A 79 12.03 -8.91 19.61
N ASP A 80 11.43 -9.50 20.64
CA ASP A 80 10.96 -10.88 20.61
C ASP A 80 9.49 -11.02 20.19
N ILE A 81 8.74 -9.90 20.12
CA ILE A 81 7.30 -9.93 19.86
C ILE A 81 7.04 -9.81 18.35
N LEU A 82 6.83 -10.95 17.70
CA LEU A 82 6.58 -11.02 16.26
C LEU A 82 5.19 -10.49 15.89
N LEU A 83 5.12 -9.68 14.83
CA LEU A 83 3.91 -9.32 14.12
C LEU A 83 4.10 -9.61 12.61
N ALA A 84 3.44 -10.64 12.11
CA ALA A 84 3.69 -11.16 10.76
C ALA A 84 2.46 -11.81 10.12
N LEU A 85 2.44 -11.86 8.80
CA LEU A 85 1.45 -12.58 7.99
C LEU A 85 1.88 -14.03 7.77
N ASP A 86 0.91 -14.94 7.72
CA ASP A 86 1.16 -16.31 7.28
C ASP A 86 1.22 -16.35 5.75
N GLY A 87 2.33 -16.84 5.20
CA GLY A 87 2.54 -16.99 3.76
C GLY A 87 2.59 -18.46 3.31
N PRO A 88 2.35 -18.74 2.01
CA PRO A 88 1.98 -17.79 0.96
C PRO A 88 0.49 -17.43 0.99
N ILE A 89 0.16 -16.23 0.48
CA ILE A 89 -1.22 -15.78 0.23
C ILE A 89 -1.52 -15.93 -1.26
N ARG A 90 -2.67 -16.50 -1.61
CA ARG A 90 -3.06 -16.82 -2.98
C ARG A 90 -4.26 -16.02 -3.46
N ALA A 91 -4.39 -15.90 -4.77
CA ALA A 91 -5.52 -15.26 -5.40
C ALA A 91 -6.83 -15.96 -4.99
N ASN A 92 -7.86 -15.15 -4.78
CA ASN A 92 -9.18 -15.55 -4.27
C ASN A 92 -9.21 -16.01 -2.80
N ASP A 93 -8.11 -15.93 -2.06
CA ASP A 93 -8.16 -16.07 -0.60
C ASP A 93 -9.08 -14.98 -0.03
N THR A 94 -9.92 -15.37 0.92
CA THR A 94 -10.92 -14.51 1.60
C THR A 94 -10.66 -14.43 3.11
N VAL A 95 -9.69 -15.19 3.60
CA VAL A 95 -9.28 -15.21 5.00
C VAL A 95 -7.77 -15.20 5.06
N ILE A 96 -7.21 -14.15 5.65
CA ILE A 96 -5.77 -13.97 5.80
C ILE A 96 -5.41 -14.11 7.28
N SER A 97 -4.44 -14.96 7.57
CA SER A 97 -3.99 -15.22 8.93
C SER A 97 -2.58 -14.69 9.18
N GLY A 98 -2.23 -14.65 10.45
CA GLY A 98 -0.91 -14.28 10.91
C GLY A 98 -0.80 -14.36 12.42
N VAL A 99 0.32 -13.86 12.92
CA VAL A 99 0.67 -13.85 14.34
C VAL A 99 0.92 -12.44 14.83
N GLY A 100 0.64 -12.20 16.11
CA GLY A 100 0.83 -10.89 16.73
C GLY A 100 0.70 -10.93 18.26
N PRO A 101 0.90 -9.78 18.93
CA PRO A 101 0.61 -9.62 20.35
C PRO A 101 -0.90 -9.78 20.64
N SER A 102 -1.26 -10.57 21.65
CA SER A 102 -2.66 -10.77 22.06
C SER A 102 -3.37 -9.44 22.36
N GLY A 103 -4.60 -9.29 21.88
CA GLY A 103 -5.42 -8.11 22.10
C GLY A 103 -5.12 -6.94 21.16
N LEU A 104 -4.08 -7.03 20.33
CA LEU A 104 -3.78 -6.03 19.32
C LEU A 104 -4.85 -6.04 18.21
N VAL A 105 -5.30 -4.87 17.78
CA VAL A 105 -6.09 -4.73 16.55
C VAL A 105 -5.13 -4.58 15.38
N VAL A 106 -5.23 -5.50 14.41
CA VAL A 106 -4.44 -5.46 13.17
C VAL A 106 -5.32 -5.07 11.99
N TYR A 107 -4.71 -4.39 11.03
CA TYR A 107 -5.34 -3.95 9.80
C TYR A 107 -4.59 -4.53 8.60
N LEU A 108 -5.35 -5.07 7.67
CA LEU A 108 -4.86 -5.56 6.38
C LEU A 108 -5.22 -4.55 5.30
N LEU A 109 -4.24 -4.15 4.48
CA LEU A 109 -4.40 -3.12 3.46
C LEU A 109 -3.80 -3.55 2.13
N ASP A 110 -4.37 -3.08 1.02
CA ASP A 110 -3.75 -3.16 -0.31
C ASP A 110 -2.71 -2.05 -0.45
N VAL A 111 -1.45 -2.43 -0.35
CA VAL A 111 -0.28 -1.55 -0.46
C VAL A 111 -0.11 -1.04 -1.89
N THR A 112 -0.48 -1.85 -2.89
CA THR A 112 -0.44 -1.47 -4.31
C THR A 112 -1.43 -0.35 -4.60
N PHE A 113 -2.59 -0.36 -3.93
CA PHE A 113 -3.63 0.65 -4.06
C PHE A 113 -3.62 1.70 -2.94
N MET A 114 -2.42 2.22 -2.61
CA MET A 114 -2.22 3.33 -1.66
C MET A 114 -2.73 3.06 -0.23
N GLY A 115 -2.73 1.80 0.21
CA GLY A 115 -3.21 1.42 1.53
C GLY A 115 -4.73 1.36 1.61
N GLU A 116 -5.41 0.86 0.58
CA GLU A 116 -6.85 0.63 0.65
C GLU A 116 -7.17 -0.44 1.73
N PRO A 117 -8.11 -0.19 2.66
CA PRO A 117 -8.45 -1.18 3.68
C PRO A 117 -9.09 -2.43 3.09
N LEU A 118 -8.54 -3.60 3.42
CA LEU A 118 -9.08 -4.91 3.04
C LEU A 118 -9.84 -5.56 4.19
N GLY A 119 -9.41 -5.32 5.44
CA GLY A 119 -10.07 -5.84 6.62
C GLY A 119 -9.30 -5.55 7.90
N SER A 120 -9.84 -6.02 9.03
CA SER A 120 -9.17 -5.94 10.34
C SER A 120 -9.56 -7.11 11.23
N ALA A 121 -8.75 -7.39 12.23
CA ALA A 121 -9.02 -8.42 13.23
C ALA A 121 -8.36 -8.08 14.58
N VAL A 122 -8.88 -8.66 15.65
CA VAL A 122 -8.19 -8.65 16.95
C VAL A 122 -7.36 -9.92 17.07
N VAL A 123 -6.12 -9.80 17.50
CA VAL A 123 -5.27 -10.95 17.80
C VAL A 123 -5.80 -11.68 19.03
N SER A 124 -6.00 -12.99 18.89
CA SER A 124 -6.47 -13.86 19.96
C SER A 124 -5.47 -14.00 21.12
N GLU A 125 -5.92 -14.55 22.24
CA GLU A 125 -5.06 -14.91 23.37
C GLU A 125 -3.96 -15.92 22.99
N GLN A 126 -4.13 -16.65 21.89
CA GLN A 126 -3.14 -17.59 21.35
C GLN A 126 -2.09 -16.90 20.45
N GLY A 127 -2.15 -15.58 20.29
CA GLY A 127 -1.21 -14.81 19.47
C GLY A 127 -1.42 -14.95 17.97
N THR A 128 -2.61 -15.38 17.53
CA THR A 128 -2.97 -15.52 16.11
C THR A 128 -4.17 -14.66 15.76
N PHE A 129 -4.27 -14.23 14.51
CA PHE A 129 -5.42 -13.51 13.99
C PHE A 129 -5.92 -14.10 12.66
N LYS A 130 -7.15 -13.77 12.30
CA LYS A 130 -7.77 -14.07 11.00
C LYS A 130 -8.58 -12.86 10.56
N VAL A 131 -8.19 -12.27 9.44
CA VAL A 131 -8.88 -11.16 8.79
C VAL A 131 -9.73 -11.70 7.65
N GLU A 132 -11.03 -11.42 7.69
CA GLU A 132 -11.92 -11.66 6.56
C GLU A 132 -11.80 -10.50 5.55
N THR A 133 -11.80 -10.83 4.26
CA THR A 133 -11.66 -9.88 3.14
C THR A 133 -12.47 -10.35 1.93
N ASP A 134 -12.72 -9.44 0.99
CA ASP A 134 -13.12 -9.81 -0.36
C ASP A 134 -12.02 -10.65 -1.04
N PRO A 135 -12.36 -11.49 -2.05
CA PRO A 135 -11.39 -12.32 -2.75
C PRO A 135 -10.22 -11.51 -3.32
N LEU A 136 -8.99 -11.85 -2.91
CA LEU A 136 -7.81 -11.07 -3.30
C LEU A 136 -7.45 -11.27 -4.79
N PRO A 137 -7.16 -10.19 -5.54
CA PRO A 137 -6.57 -10.29 -6.87
C PRO A 137 -5.13 -10.81 -6.83
N ALA A 138 -4.72 -11.58 -7.83
CA ALA A 138 -3.32 -11.95 -7.99
C ALA A 138 -2.42 -10.71 -8.23
N GLY A 139 -1.21 -10.72 -7.68
CA GLY A 139 -0.18 -9.72 -7.96
C GLY A 139 -0.28 -8.40 -7.19
N ILE A 140 -1.32 -8.17 -6.39
CA ILE A 140 -1.32 -7.06 -5.43
C ILE A 140 -0.39 -7.38 -4.26
N ARG A 141 0.08 -6.34 -3.55
CA ARG A 141 0.79 -6.49 -2.29
C ARG A 141 -0.16 -6.17 -1.14
N VAL A 142 -0.39 -7.14 -0.26
CA VAL A 142 -1.10 -6.90 1.00
C VAL A 142 -0.10 -6.53 2.09
N GLY A 143 -0.48 -5.62 2.96
CA GLY A 143 0.34 -5.11 4.06
C GLY A 143 -0.39 -5.21 5.39
N LEU A 144 0.37 -5.55 6.43
CA LEU A 144 -0.08 -5.64 7.81
C LEU A 144 0.40 -4.42 8.60
N THR A 145 -0.53 -3.69 9.20
CA THR A 145 -0.22 -2.58 10.10
C THR A 145 -1.07 -2.64 11.36
N ALA A 146 -0.66 -1.93 12.40
CA ALA A 146 -1.35 -1.86 13.68
C ALA A 146 -0.92 -0.63 14.47
N ASP A 147 -1.78 -0.13 15.35
CA ASP A 147 -1.38 0.80 16.41
C ASP A 147 -1.06 -0.01 17.68
N VAL A 148 0.22 -0.21 17.94
CA VAL A 148 0.68 -1.02 19.07
C VAL A 148 0.64 -0.27 20.40
N THR A 149 0.43 1.05 20.37
CA THR A 149 0.37 1.87 21.59
C THR A 149 -0.91 1.64 22.37
N GLU A 150 -1.97 1.16 21.73
CA GLU A 150 -3.25 0.81 22.37
C GLU A 150 -3.10 -0.31 23.42
N ILE A 151 -2.10 -1.18 23.25
CA ILE A 151 -1.78 -2.27 24.17
C ILE A 151 -0.52 -1.98 25.01
N GLY A 152 -0.07 -0.73 25.02
CA GLY A 152 1.08 -0.28 25.83
C GLY A 152 2.45 -0.71 25.29
N LEU A 153 2.53 -1.15 24.03
CA LEU A 153 3.78 -1.42 23.35
C LEU A 153 4.25 -0.19 22.56
N THR A 154 5.53 -0.20 22.20
CA THR A 154 6.13 0.74 21.25
C THR A 154 6.53 0.01 19.98
N GLU A 155 6.78 0.74 18.89
CA GLU A 155 7.25 0.13 17.64
C GLU A 155 8.56 -0.65 17.83
N ALA A 156 9.42 -0.21 18.74
CA ALA A 156 10.69 -0.88 19.05
C ALA A 156 10.52 -2.23 19.76
N ASP A 157 9.34 -2.50 20.34
CA ASP A 157 9.04 -3.78 20.99
C ASP A 157 8.57 -4.85 19.98
N ILE A 158 8.29 -4.45 18.74
CA ILE A 158 7.74 -5.33 17.70
C ILE A 158 8.83 -5.78 16.76
N LYS A 159 8.91 -7.08 16.55
CA LYS A 159 9.68 -7.68 15.47
C LYS A 159 8.80 -7.73 14.22
N PRO A 160 9.15 -7.01 13.14
CA PRO A 160 8.42 -7.10 11.90
C PRO A 160 8.61 -8.47 11.22
N GLY A 161 7.66 -8.84 10.36
CA GLY A 161 7.76 -9.99 9.48
C GLY A 161 8.76 -9.79 8.33
N GLY A 162 8.81 -10.74 7.41
CA GLY A 162 9.82 -10.76 6.34
C GLY A 162 9.63 -9.68 5.27
N GLY A 163 8.43 -9.10 5.19
CA GLY A 163 8.05 -8.09 4.21
C GLY A 163 7.88 -6.68 4.77
N GLU A 164 8.59 -6.34 5.84
CA GLU A 164 8.62 -4.99 6.41
C GLU A 164 8.81 -3.92 5.32
N ILE A 165 7.95 -2.89 5.32
CA ILE A 165 8.08 -1.77 4.37
C ILE A 165 7.51 -0.48 4.94
N SER A 166 8.19 0.63 4.66
CA SER A 166 7.69 1.99 4.91
C SER A 166 7.46 2.70 3.59
N ILE A 167 6.24 3.21 3.38
CA ILE A 167 5.87 3.94 2.17
C ILE A 167 5.48 5.37 2.54
N PRO A 168 6.17 6.40 2.00
CA PRO A 168 5.83 7.79 2.27
C PRO A 168 4.36 8.09 1.98
N ARG A 169 3.68 8.75 2.94
CA ARG A 169 2.27 9.15 2.89
C ARG A 169 1.24 8.01 2.89
N VAL A 170 1.67 6.75 2.83
CA VAL A 170 0.78 5.58 2.97
C VAL A 170 0.88 5.03 4.39
N GLY A 171 2.10 4.78 4.87
CA GLY A 171 2.32 4.30 6.24
C GLY A 171 3.47 3.31 6.36
N TYR A 172 3.59 2.75 7.56
CA TYR A 172 4.53 1.69 7.90
C TYR A 172 3.77 0.36 8.04
N PHE A 173 4.35 -0.69 7.48
CA PHE A 173 3.81 -2.04 7.49
C PHE A 173 4.83 -2.97 8.13
N TYR A 174 4.40 -3.65 9.21
CA TYR A 174 5.22 -4.62 9.92
C TYR A 174 5.48 -5.86 9.08
N ASP A 175 4.61 -6.18 8.13
CA ASP A 175 4.84 -7.24 7.16
C ASP A 175 4.06 -6.96 5.87
N SER A 176 4.51 -7.53 4.75
CA SER A 176 3.80 -7.44 3.48
C SER A 176 4.14 -8.60 2.54
N ILE A 177 3.13 -9.10 1.83
CA ILE A 177 3.27 -10.26 0.94
C ILE A 177 2.62 -9.93 -0.41
N VAL A 178 3.25 -10.35 -1.50
CA VAL A 178 2.63 -10.31 -2.84
C VAL A 178 1.71 -11.51 -2.99
N VAL A 179 0.47 -11.28 -3.40
CA VAL A 179 -0.52 -12.35 -3.63
C VAL A 179 -0.10 -13.18 -4.85
N GLU A 180 0.07 -14.48 -4.64
CA GLU A 180 0.44 -15.43 -5.68
C GLU A 180 -0.78 -15.80 -6.56
N PRO A 181 -0.57 -16.18 -7.83
CA PRO A 181 -1.63 -16.66 -8.72
C PRO A 181 -2.38 -17.91 -8.24
#